data_AF-A0A519KQH8-F1
#
_entry.id   AF-A0A519KQH8-F1
#
_cell.length_a   1.000
_cell.length_b   1.000
_cell.length_c   1.000
_cell.angle_alpha   90.00
_cell.angle_beta   90.00
_cell.angle_gamma   90.00
#
_symmetry.space_group_name_H-M   'P 1'
#
loop_
_entity.id
_entity.type
_entity.pdbx_description
1 polymer ?
#
loop_
_entity_poly.entity_id
_entity_poly.type
_entity_poly.pdbx_seq_one_letter_code
_entity_poly.pdbx_strand_id
1 'polypeptide(L)'
;MVDAVSTNNAAGRINTGGATLASNFETFLTLLTTQLRNQDPLSPVDSNEFTAQLTQMAGVEQQLLTNDLLTSLLAAQSAGGLDNASNYIGKEVTAAWTATSLEDGKA
;
A
#
# COMPACT_ATOMS: atom_id res chain seq x y z
N MET A 1 13.88 -6.94 -12.33
CA MET A 1 12.57 -6.97 -13.05
C MET A 1 11.41 -7.49 -12.19
N VAL A 2 11.60 -7.86 -10.92
CA VAL A 2 10.53 -8.40 -10.05
C VAL A 2 9.71 -7.32 -9.33
N ASP A 3 10.19 -6.07 -9.27
CA ASP A 3 9.60 -5.04 -8.40
C ASP A 3 8.37 -4.32 -9.01
N ALA A 4 8.37 -4.13 -10.34
CA ALA A 4 7.29 -3.43 -11.05
C ALA A 4 5.98 -4.24 -11.15
N VAL A 5 6.04 -5.57 -11.05
CA VAL A 5 4.85 -6.43 -11.08
C VAL A 5 4.17 -6.46 -9.71
N SER A 6 4.92 -6.27 -8.62
CA SER A 6 4.41 -6.23 -7.26
C SER A 6 3.61 -4.95 -6.96
N THR A 7 4.10 -3.79 -7.42
CA THR A 7 3.47 -2.47 -7.25
C THR A 7 2.13 -2.34 -7.99
N ASN A 8 2.02 -2.89 -9.20
CA ASN A 8 0.76 -2.89 -9.96
C ASN A 8 -0.34 -3.73 -9.29
N ASN A 9 0.03 -4.85 -8.64
CA ASN A 9 -0.91 -5.67 -7.88
C ASN A 9 -1.35 -5.00 -6.58
N ALA A 10 -0.47 -4.23 -5.93
CA ALA A 10 -0.84 -3.44 -4.74
C ALA A 10 -1.85 -2.34 -5.09
N ALA A 11 -1.58 -1.57 -6.15
CA ALA A 11 -2.50 -0.51 -6.62
C ALA A 11 -3.88 -1.07 -7.04
N GLY A 12 -3.93 -2.24 -7.68
CA GLY A 12 -5.19 -2.90 -8.04
C GLY A 12 -6.00 -3.37 -6.83
N ARG A 13 -5.34 -3.85 -5.78
CA ARG A 13 -5.99 -4.28 -4.52
C ARG A 13 -6.55 -3.09 -3.75
N ILE A 14 -5.86 -1.95 -3.74
CA ILE A 14 -6.33 -0.71 -3.09
C ILE A 14 -7.56 -0.15 -3.79
N ASN A 15 -7.54 -0.07 -5.12
CA ASN A 15 -8.71 0.39 -5.89
C ASN A 15 -9.92 -0.52 -5.67
N THR A 16 -9.70 -1.83 -5.62
CA THR A 16 -10.77 -2.81 -5.36
C THR A 16 -11.30 -2.67 -3.92
N GLY A 17 -10.41 -2.51 -2.93
CA GLY A 17 -10.77 -2.28 -1.52
C GLY A 17 -11.62 -1.02 -1.34
N GLY A 18 -11.15 0.13 -1.85
CA GLY A 18 -11.89 1.38 -1.79
C GLY A 18 -13.26 1.32 -2.50
N ALA A 19 -13.34 0.64 -3.65
CA ALA A 19 -14.60 0.42 -4.34
C ALA A 19 -15.57 -0.46 -3.52
N THR A 20 -15.07 -1.51 -2.85
CA THR A 20 -15.89 -2.34 -1.96
C THR A 20 -16.36 -1.57 -0.72
N LEU A 21 -15.54 -0.71 -0.13
CA LEU A 21 -15.96 0.11 1.02
C LEU A 21 -17.06 1.10 0.62
N ALA A 22 -16.89 1.81 -0.51
CA ALA A 22 -17.91 2.72 -1.03
C ALA A 22 -19.24 2.01 -1.29
N SER A 23 -19.19 0.81 -1.88
CA SER A 23 -20.38 -0.03 -2.11
C SER A 23 -21.06 -0.45 -0.81
N ASN A 24 -20.30 -0.83 0.22
CA ASN A 24 -20.84 -1.22 1.52
C ASN A 24 -21.48 -0.03 2.25
N PHE A 25 -20.88 1.16 2.15
CA PHE A 25 -21.43 2.39 2.72
C PHE A 25 -22.74 2.82 2.03
N GLU A 26 -22.80 2.74 0.70
CA GLU A 26 -24.03 3.03 -0.06
C GLU A 26 -25.15 2.03 0.29
N THR A 27 -24.80 0.76 0.47
CA THR A 27 -25.72 -0.28 0.92
C THR A 27 -26.24 0.01 2.33
N PHE A 28 -25.36 0.48 3.24
CA PHE A 28 -25.76 0.92 4.57
C PHE A 28 -26.75 2.10 4.50
N LEU A 29 -26.43 3.17 3.76
CA LEU A 29 -27.32 4.32 3.63
C LEU A 29 -28.65 3.93 3.01
N THR A 30 -28.65 3.00 2.06
CA THR A 30 -29.86 2.46 1.44
C THR A 30 -30.70 1.68 2.45
N LEU A 31 -30.08 0.79 3.23
CA LEU A 31 -30.77 0.02 4.26
C LEU A 31 -31.27 0.91 5.40
N LEU A 32 -30.46 1.87 5.87
CA LEU A 32 -30.84 2.86 6.88
C LEU A 32 -32.03 3.70 6.39
N THR A 33 -32.00 4.17 5.15
CA THR A 33 -33.10 4.96 4.57
C THR A 33 -34.34 4.10 4.38
N THR A 34 -34.19 2.84 3.98
CA THR A 34 -35.30 1.89 3.83
C THR A 34 -35.92 1.54 5.19
N GLN A 35 -35.10 1.36 6.22
CA GLN A 35 -35.53 1.10 7.59
C GLN A 35 -36.20 2.34 8.18
N LEU A 36 -35.67 3.55 8.02
CA LEU A 36 -36.36 4.79 8.43
C LEU A 36 -37.73 4.96 7.74
N ARG A 37 -37.87 4.49 6.50
CA ARG A 37 -39.14 4.53 5.76
C ARG A 37 -40.13 3.44 6.17
N ASN A 38 -39.68 2.31 6.74
CA ASN A 38 -40.50 1.13 7.02
C ASN A 38 -40.43 0.62 8.47
N GLN A 39 -39.77 1.31 9.40
CA GLN A 39 -39.64 0.85 10.78
C GLN A 39 -40.87 1.16 11.62
N ASP A 40 -41.30 0.13 12.35
CA ASP A 40 -42.13 0.26 13.54
C ASP A 40 -41.24 0.81 14.68
N PRO A 41 -41.64 1.91 15.37
CA PRO A 41 -40.83 2.58 16.41
C PRO A 41 -40.42 1.72 17.61
N LEU A 42 -40.91 0.49 17.75
CA LEU A 42 -40.68 -0.42 18.88
C LEU A 42 -39.53 -1.42 18.70
N SER A 43 -38.82 -1.42 17.57
CA SER A 43 -37.65 -2.30 17.36
C SER A 43 -36.54 -1.58 16.61
N PRO A 44 -35.77 -0.71 17.29
CA PRO A 44 -34.64 -0.03 16.67
C PRO A 44 -33.59 -1.07 16.25
N VAL A 45 -33.31 -1.11 14.95
CA VAL A 45 -32.20 -1.90 14.38
C VAL A 45 -30.85 -1.58 15.03
N ASP A 46 -30.04 -2.62 15.21
CA ASP A 46 -28.70 -2.55 15.79
C ASP A 46 -27.66 -2.01 14.79
N SER A 47 -27.81 -0.74 14.46
CA SER A 47 -26.97 -0.01 13.49
C SER A 47 -25.51 0.14 13.96
N ASN A 48 -25.25 -0.16 15.24
CA ASN A 48 -23.97 0.04 15.89
C ASN A 48 -22.95 -1.03 15.50
N GLU A 49 -23.36 -2.30 15.36
CA GLU A 49 -22.43 -3.40 15.08
C GLU A 49 -21.84 -3.30 13.66
N PHE A 50 -22.67 -2.97 12.68
CA PHE A 50 -22.22 -2.72 11.30
C PHE A 50 -21.36 -1.47 11.18
N THR A 51 -21.73 -0.38 11.87
CA THR A 51 -20.92 0.86 11.89
C THR A 51 -19.55 0.61 12.53
N ALA A 52 -19.50 -0.24 13.57
CA ALA A 52 -18.25 -0.64 14.20
C ALA A 52 -17.36 -1.46 13.25
N GLN A 53 -17.93 -2.44 12.53
CA GLN A 53 -17.19 -3.21 11.52
C GLN A 53 -16.70 -2.32 10.36
N LEU A 54 -17.51 -1.37 9.91
CA LEU A 54 -17.16 -0.45 8.83
C LEU A 54 -16.04 0.51 9.27
N THR A 55 -16.09 1.02 10.50
CA THR A 55 -15.05 1.87 11.09
C THR A 55 -13.74 1.10 11.28
N GLN A 56 -13.80 -0.14 11.76
CA GLN A 56 -12.64 -1.00 11.88
C GLN A 56 -11.99 -1.27 10.51
N MET A 57 -12.80 -1.55 9.49
CA MET A 57 -12.30 -1.79 8.14
C MET A 57 -11.68 -0.53 7.51
N ALA A 58 -12.31 0.64 7.67
CA ALA A 58 -11.77 1.92 7.23
C ALA A 58 -10.44 2.28 7.92
N GLY A 59 -10.31 1.95 9.22
CA GLY A 59 -9.06 2.12 9.95
C GLY A 59 -7.91 1.25 9.41
N VAL A 60 -8.21 0.00 9.06
CA VAL A 60 -7.23 -0.92 8.44
C VAL A 60 -6.83 -0.44 7.04
N GLU A 61 -7.78 0.06 6.25
CA GLU A 61 -7.49 0.64 4.93
C GLU A 61 -6.58 1.86 5.03
N GLN A 62 -6.84 2.75 5.98
CA GLN A 62 -5.99 3.93 6.17
C GLN A 62 -4.56 3.55 6.60
N GLN A 63 -4.40 2.50 7.41
CA GLN A 63 -3.09 1.95 7.75
C GLN A 63 -2.38 1.37 6.52
N LEU A 64 -3.10 0.64 5.67
CA LEU A 64 -2.56 0.09 4.43
C LEU A 64 -2.10 1.20 3.48
N LEU A 65 -2.92 2.24 3.28
CA LEU A 65 -2.58 3.40 2.44
C LEU A 65 -1.35 4.13 2.96
N THR A 66 -1.25 4.30 4.29
CA THR A 66 -0.07 4.91 4.92
C THR A 66 1.18 4.08 4.65
N ASN A 67 1.09 2.76 4.75
CA ASN A 67 2.22 1.86 4.46
C ASN A 67 2.66 1.95 2.98
N ASP A 68 1.71 2.12 2.07
CA ASP A 68 1.97 2.25 0.64
C ASP A 68 2.65 3.58 0.28
N LEU A 69 2.21 4.68 0.92
CA LEU A 69 2.88 5.97 0.82
C LEU A 69 4.32 5.92 1.35
N LEU A 70 4.54 5.21 2.46
CA LEU A 70 5.89 5.02 3.00
C LEU A 70 6.77 4.20 2.06
N THR A 71 6.23 3.14 1.47
CA THR A 71 6.94 2.32 0.47
C THR A 71 7.29 3.15 -0.76
N SER A 72 6.35 3.97 -1.24
CA SER A 72 6.55 4.88 -2.37
C SER A 72 7.63 5.93 -2.08
N LEU A 73 7.63 6.49 -0.87
CA LEU A 73 8.66 7.43 -0.43
C LEU A 73 10.04 6.76 -0.39
N LEU A 74 10.14 5.53 0.13
CA LEU A 74 11.39 4.78 0.16
C LEU A 74 11.90 4.47 -1.26
N ALA A 75 11.00 4.11 -2.18
CA ALA A 75 11.34 3.90 -3.58
C ALA A 75 11.87 5.19 -4.24
N ALA A 76 11.22 6.33 -3.99
CA ALA A 76 11.66 7.63 -4.48
C ALA A 76 13.03 8.03 -3.92
N GLN A 77 13.29 7.78 -2.63
CA GLN A 77 14.59 7.99 -2.00
C GLN A 77 15.69 7.11 -2.64
N SER A 78 15.36 5.86 -2.96
CA SER A 78 16.28 4.91 -3.61
C SER A 78 16.65 5.37 -5.02
N ALA A 79 15.68 5.92 -5.77
CA ALA A 79 15.91 6.49 -7.09
C ALA A 79 16.88 7.69 -7.05
N GLY A 80 16.89 8.48 -5.97
CA GLY A 80 17.87 9.55 -5.77
C GLY A 80 19.33 9.07 -5.65
N GLY A 81 19.57 7.80 -5.34
CA GLY A 81 20.91 7.20 -5.42
C GLY A 81 21.45 7.12 -6.85
N LEU A 82 20.57 6.95 -7.85
CA LEU A 82 20.95 6.89 -9.26
C LEU A 82 21.31 8.28 -9.82
N ASP A 83 20.66 9.35 -9.35
CA ASP A 83 21.06 10.73 -9.68
C ASP A 83 22.49 11.03 -9.19
N ASN A 84 22.89 10.49 -8.04
CA ASN A 84 24.28 10.59 -7.58
C ASN A 84 25.24 9.80 -8.48
N ALA A 85 24.82 8.67 -9.06
CA ALA A 85 25.63 7.93 -10.02
C ALA A 85 25.92 8.75 -11.30
N SER A 86 24.97 9.57 -11.75
CA SER A 86 25.18 10.47 -12.90
C SER A 86 26.28 11.51 -12.64
N ASN A 87 26.46 11.95 -11.38
CA ASN A 87 27.52 12.88 -10.98
C ASN A 87 28.93 12.26 -10.98
N TYR A 88 29.04 10.94 -11.10
CA TYR A 88 30.31 10.23 -11.26
C TYR A 88 30.66 9.95 -12.74
N ILE A 89 29.77 10.26 -13.69
CA ILE A 89 30.08 10.19 -15.13
C ILE A 89 31.22 11.17 -15.42
N GLY A 90 32.36 10.65 -15.88
CA GLY A 90 33.56 11.44 -16.17
C GLY A 90 34.48 11.70 -14.98
N LYS A 91 34.21 11.12 -13.79
CA LYS A 91 35.12 11.17 -12.63
C LYS A 91 35.82 9.83 -12.43
N GLU A 92 37.10 9.84 -12.05
CA GLU A 92 37.82 8.63 -11.65
C GLU A 92 37.36 8.18 -10.26
N VAL A 93 36.97 6.92 -10.13
CA VAL A 93 36.48 6.32 -8.87
C VAL A 93 37.39 5.15 -8.52
N THR A 94 38.03 5.20 -7.36
CA THR A 94 38.90 4.12 -6.88
C THR A 94 38.08 3.16 -6.02
N ALA A 95 37.84 1.95 -6.52
CA ALA A 95 37.22 0.88 -5.74
C ALA A 95 38.31 0.02 -5.07
N ALA A 96 38.24 -0.12 -3.75
CA ALA A 96 39.05 -1.10 -3.03
C ALA A 96 38.45 -2.50 -3.27
N TRP A 97 39.02 -3.26 -4.19
CA TRP A 97 38.72 -4.69 -4.31
C TRP A 97 39.78 -5.49 -3.56
N THR A 98 39.35 -6.52 -2.82
CA THR A 98 40.29 -7.51 -2.28
C THR A 98 40.64 -8.46 -3.42
N ALA A 99 41.81 -8.26 -4.02
CA ALA A 99 42.38 -9.25 -4.90
C ALA A 99 42.71 -10.46 -4.05
N THR A 100 41.85 -11.49 -4.07
CA THR A 100 42.31 -12.81 -3.64
C THR A 100 43.38 -13.23 -4.66
N SER A 101 44.63 -13.03 -4.29
CA SER A 101 45.78 -13.53 -5.01
C SER A 101 45.70 -15.05 -4.93
N LEU A 102 45.37 -15.72 -6.03
CA LEU A 102 45.65 -17.15 -6.15
C LEU A 102 47.17 -17.30 -6.22
N GLU A 103 47.80 -17.56 -5.07
CA GLU A 103 49.13 -18.18 -5.04
C GLU A 103 48.97 -19.69 -5.35
N ASP A 104 49.62 -20.11 -6.44
CA ASP A 104 49.95 -21.50 -6.78
C ASP A 104 48.82 -22.51 -7.07
N GLY A 105 47.97 -22.18 -8.06
CA GLY A 105 47.69 -23.14 -9.14
C GLY A 105 47.14 -24.53 -8.76
N LYS A 106 46.24 -24.62 -7.78
CA LYS A 106 45.30 -25.75 -7.67
C LYS A 106 43.89 -25.23 -7.51
N ALA A 107 43.11 -25.37 -8.58
CA ALA A 107 41.67 -25.18 -8.57
C ALA A 107 40.98 -26.22 -7.69
#